data_AF-D3STQ8-F1
#
_entry.id   AF-D3STQ8-F1
#
_cell.length_a   1.000
_cell.length_b   1.000
_cell.length_c   1.000
_cell.angle_alpha   90.00
_cell.angle_beta   90.00
_cell.angle_gamma   90.00
#
_symmetry.space_group_name_H-M   'P 1'
#
loop_
_entity.id
_entity.type
_entity.pdbx_description
1 polymer ?
#
loop_
_entity_poly.entity_id
_entity_poly.type
_entity_poly.pdbx_seq_one_letter_code
_entity_poly.pdbx_strand_id
1 'polypeptide(L)'
;MTFENTDFTDLADRVRTQSADAPGSDTERVTIRSLESLDTDALADLLEMAETEHDRPADLVFVLPQPPTDLAADASPEALEDALGRTVRVEEELPDDTVLLLTPDAVDGMELVEPRSITCGLVGRAADA
;
A
#
# COMPACT_ATOMS: atom_id res chain seq x y z
N MET A 1 -9.59 -15.31 1.48
CA MET A 1 -8.25 -15.67 1.99
C MET A 1 -7.79 -14.52 2.87
N THR A 2 -7.11 -14.81 3.98
CA THR A 2 -6.56 -13.79 4.90
C THR A 2 -5.06 -13.66 4.63
N PHE A 3 -4.48 -12.47 4.79
CA PHE A 3 -3.03 -12.22 4.72
C PHE A 3 -2.18 -12.94 5.78
N GLU A 4 -2.71 -13.97 6.44
CA GLU A 4 -2.11 -14.64 7.62
C GLU A 4 -0.75 -15.32 7.34
N ASN A 5 -0.32 -15.43 6.08
CA ASN A 5 0.93 -16.07 5.70
C ASN A 5 1.73 -15.22 4.68
N THR A 6 1.45 -13.92 4.62
CA THR A 6 2.11 -12.97 3.72
C THR A 6 3.19 -12.22 4.48
N ASP A 7 4.45 -12.42 4.10
CA ASP A 7 5.58 -11.63 4.59
C ASP A 7 5.57 -10.26 3.93
N PHE A 8 5.11 -9.25 4.67
CA PHE A 8 4.99 -7.88 4.15
C PHE A 8 6.34 -7.22 3.86
N THR A 9 7.40 -7.62 4.56
CA THR A 9 8.78 -7.20 4.28
C THR A 9 9.20 -7.61 2.86
N ASP A 10 9.12 -8.92 2.58
CA ASP A 10 9.47 -9.48 1.28
C ASP A 10 8.51 -9.01 0.19
N LEU A 11 7.21 -8.86 0.51
CA LEU A 11 6.22 -8.33 -0.42
C LEU A 11 6.57 -6.90 -0.84
N ALA A 12 6.93 -6.03 0.11
CA ALA A 12 7.33 -4.66 -0.19
C ALA A 12 8.58 -4.62 -1.07
N ASP A 13 9.58 -5.45 -0.78
CA ASP A 13 10.79 -5.57 -1.60
C ASP A 13 10.47 -6.09 -3.02
N ARG A 14 9.55 -7.06 -3.11
CA ARG A 14 9.09 -7.64 -4.36
C ARG A 14 8.34 -6.62 -5.22
N VAL A 15 7.43 -5.86 -4.63
CA VAL A 15 6.66 -4.78 -5.27
C VAL A 15 7.60 -3.68 -5.81
N ARG A 16 8.59 -3.27 -4.99
CA ARG A 16 9.63 -2.31 -5.40
C ARG A 16 10.46 -2.85 -6.56
N THR A 17 10.88 -4.11 -6.49
CA THR A 17 11.66 -4.78 -7.55
C THR A 17 10.84 -4.92 -8.84
N GLN A 18 9.58 -5.33 -8.78
CA GLN A 18 8.71 -5.48 -9.95
C GLN A 18 8.45 -4.16 -10.67
N SER A 19 8.50 -3.04 -9.95
CA SER A 19 8.37 -1.70 -10.53
C SER A 19 9.65 -1.20 -11.17
N ALA A 20 10.81 -1.58 -10.63
CA ALA A 20 12.11 -1.14 -11.12
C ALA A 20 12.54 -1.87 -12.41
N ASP A 21 12.08 -3.11 -12.62
CA ASP A 21 12.51 -3.95 -13.73
C ASP A 21 11.64 -3.73 -15.00
N ALA A 22 12.30 -3.19 -16.03
CA ALA A 22 11.94 -3.15 -17.46
C ALA A 22 11.05 -2.00 -18.01
N PRO A 23 11.66 -1.01 -18.69
CA PRO A 23 10.99 -0.30 -19.78
C PRO A 23 10.77 -1.25 -20.98
N GLY A 24 9.51 -1.65 -21.23
CA GLY A 24 9.10 -2.19 -22.53
C GLY A 24 8.75 -3.68 -22.61
N SER A 25 8.20 -4.31 -21.57
CA SER A 25 7.57 -5.63 -21.72
C SER A 25 6.24 -5.70 -20.99
N ASP A 26 5.31 -6.45 -21.59
CA ASP A 26 3.87 -6.60 -21.34
C ASP A 26 3.51 -7.20 -19.96
N THR A 27 4.42 -7.12 -18.98
CA THR A 27 4.23 -7.65 -17.64
C THR A 27 3.31 -6.73 -16.85
N GLU A 28 2.26 -7.31 -16.29
CA GLU A 28 1.32 -6.62 -15.39
C GLU A 28 2.11 -6.01 -14.22
N ARG A 29 1.98 -4.69 -14.00
CA ARG A 29 2.79 -3.92 -13.05
C ARG A 29 1.98 -3.52 -11.83
N VAL A 30 2.71 -3.39 -10.72
CA VAL A 30 2.24 -2.69 -9.52
C VAL A 30 2.38 -1.17 -9.70
N THR A 31 1.43 -0.42 -9.13
CA THR A 31 1.41 1.04 -9.24
C THR A 31 2.18 1.66 -8.07
N ILE A 32 3.35 2.27 -8.31
CA ILE A 32 4.08 3.01 -7.27
C ILE A 32 3.75 4.51 -7.34
N ARG A 33 3.42 5.08 -6.18
CA ARG A 33 3.22 6.52 -5.98
C ARG A 33 4.09 7.01 -4.84
N SER A 34 4.56 8.24 -4.94
CA SER A 34 5.25 8.92 -3.85
C SER A 34 4.24 9.78 -3.11
N LEU A 35 4.15 9.60 -1.80
CA LEU A 35 3.33 10.39 -0.89
C LEU A 35 4.22 11.44 -0.21
N GLU A 36 3.70 12.66 -0.05
CA GLU A 36 4.41 13.74 0.65
C GLU A 36 4.49 13.49 2.16
N SER A 37 3.41 12.96 2.73
CA SER A 37 3.28 12.61 4.15
C SER A 37 2.33 11.43 4.32
N LEU A 38 2.37 10.79 5.48
CA LEU A 38 1.48 9.69 5.84
C LEU A 38 0.30 10.22 6.68
N ASP A 39 -0.62 10.93 6.04
CA ASP A 39 -1.82 11.50 6.66
C ASP A 39 -3.09 10.94 6.02
N THR A 40 -4.22 11.07 6.72
CA THR A 40 -5.54 10.67 6.20
C THR A 40 -5.84 11.28 4.83
N ASP A 41 -5.46 12.53 4.59
CA ASP A 41 -5.67 13.23 3.32
C ASP A 41 -4.86 12.59 2.18
N ALA A 42 -3.57 12.31 2.41
CA ALA A 42 -2.70 11.63 1.46
C ALA A 42 -3.16 10.18 1.18
N LEU A 43 -3.65 9.48 2.19
CA LEU A 43 -4.24 8.14 2.04
C LEU A 43 -5.55 8.18 1.26
N ALA A 44 -6.38 9.21 1.46
CA ALA A 44 -7.62 9.41 0.71
C ALA A 44 -7.34 9.70 -0.77
N ASP A 45 -6.34 10.54 -1.06
CA ASP A 45 -5.89 10.82 -2.44
C ASP A 45 -5.37 9.53 -3.11
N LEU A 46 -4.55 8.75 -2.39
CA LEU A 46 -4.08 7.45 -2.87
C LEU A 46 -5.24 6.47 -3.13
N LEU A 47 -6.24 6.45 -2.24
CA LEU A 47 -7.44 5.64 -2.42
C LEU A 47 -8.17 6.05 -3.69
N GLU A 48 -8.53 7.33 -3.84
CA GLU A 48 -9.27 7.84 -4.99
C GLU A 48 -8.58 7.44 -6.30
N MET A 49 -7.26 7.58 -6.37
CA MET A 49 -6.48 7.14 -7.52
C MET A 49 -6.59 5.63 -7.74
N ALA A 50 -6.41 4.82 -6.69
CA ALA A 50 -6.57 3.37 -6.80
C ALA A 50 -7.99 2.99 -7.21
N GLU A 51 -9.03 3.74 -6.79
CA GLU A 51 -10.40 3.51 -7.24
C GLU A 51 -10.60 3.70 -8.74
N THR A 52 -9.79 4.57 -9.35
CA THR A 52 -9.82 4.78 -10.80
C THR A 52 -8.98 3.78 -11.58
N GLU A 53 -7.90 3.24 -11.00
CA GLU A 53 -6.97 2.33 -11.69
C GLU A 53 -7.31 0.85 -11.48
N HIS A 54 -8.00 0.51 -10.39
CA HIS A 54 -8.33 -0.86 -10.01
C HIS A 54 -9.75 -1.24 -10.42
N ASP A 55 -9.92 -2.51 -10.82
CA ASP A 55 -11.24 -3.04 -11.19
C ASP A 55 -12.13 -3.31 -9.95
N ARG A 56 -11.50 -3.58 -8.79
CA ARG A 56 -12.18 -3.91 -7.52
C ARG A 56 -11.74 -3.04 -6.34
N PRO A 57 -12.07 -1.74 -6.34
CA PRO A 57 -11.66 -0.85 -5.28
C PRO A 57 -12.34 -1.06 -3.93
N ALA A 58 -13.47 -1.77 -3.91
CA ALA A 58 -14.18 -2.09 -2.68
C ALA A 58 -13.46 -3.14 -1.82
N ASP A 59 -12.62 -3.96 -2.44
CA ASP A 59 -11.86 -5.03 -1.79
C ASP A 59 -10.44 -4.59 -1.39
N LEU A 60 -10.09 -3.32 -1.62
CA LEU A 60 -8.78 -2.78 -1.28
C LEU A 60 -8.60 -2.66 0.24
N VAL A 61 -7.45 -3.14 0.70
CA VAL A 61 -7.02 -3.08 2.09
C VAL A 61 -5.77 -2.24 2.18
N PHE A 62 -5.78 -1.26 3.08
CA PHE A 62 -4.60 -0.48 3.44
C PHE A 62 -3.73 -1.29 4.38
N VAL A 63 -2.43 -1.39 4.07
CA VAL A 63 -1.42 -1.98 4.93
C VAL A 63 -0.39 -0.91 5.23
N LEU A 64 -0.33 -0.53 6.50
CA LEU A 64 0.51 0.55 7.03
C LEU A 64 1.58 -0.03 7.96
N PRO A 65 2.75 0.62 8.08
CA PRO A 65 3.80 0.22 9.01
C PRO A 65 3.47 0.65 10.44
N GLN A 66 4.05 -0.02 11.44
CA GLN A 66 3.84 0.29 12.86
C GLN A 66 5.08 0.85 13.57
N PRO A 67 4.95 1.90 14.42
CA PRO A 67 3.86 2.87 14.43
C PRO A 67 3.95 3.72 13.16
N PRO A 68 2.81 4.13 12.58
CA PRO A 68 2.86 5.02 11.45
C PRO A 68 3.48 6.34 11.92
N THR A 69 4.77 6.54 11.61
CA THR A 69 5.68 7.49 12.29
C THR A 69 5.19 8.93 12.26
N ASP A 70 4.32 9.26 11.30
CA ASP A 70 3.77 10.61 11.08
C ASP A 70 2.25 10.69 11.25
N LEU A 71 1.57 9.56 11.53
CA LEU A 71 0.14 9.62 11.78
C LEU A 71 -0.09 10.46 13.04
N ALA A 72 -0.98 11.44 12.95
CA ALA A 72 -1.40 12.20 14.13
C ALA A 72 -1.66 11.23 15.28
N ALA A 73 -1.13 11.50 16.47
CA ALA A 73 -1.20 10.57 17.60
C ALA A 73 -2.64 10.16 18.00
N ASP A 74 -3.65 10.85 17.48
CA ASP A 74 -5.09 10.59 17.64
C ASP A 74 -5.72 9.75 16.50
N ALA A 75 -5.02 9.52 15.39
CA ALA A 75 -5.50 8.69 14.28
C ALA A 75 -5.22 7.22 14.60
N SER A 76 -6.15 6.56 15.28
CA SER A 76 -6.10 5.09 15.41
C SER A 76 -6.37 4.45 14.05
N PRO A 77 -5.91 3.21 13.78
CA PRO A 77 -6.27 2.49 12.56
C PRO A 77 -7.79 2.46 12.36
N GLU A 78 -8.56 2.24 13.42
CA GLU A 78 -10.03 2.29 13.40
C GLU A 78 -10.60 3.64 12.92
N ALA A 79 -9.94 4.76 13.26
CA ALA A 79 -10.35 6.09 12.82
C ALA A 79 -10.01 6.32 11.34
N LEU A 80 -8.89 5.76 10.86
CA LEU A 80 -8.57 5.74 9.44
C LEU A 80 -9.56 4.88 8.66
N GLU A 81 -9.96 3.73 9.21
CA GLU A 81 -10.97 2.87 8.59
C GLU A 81 -12.30 3.59 8.43
N ASP A 82 -12.73 4.33 9.45
CA ASP A 82 -13.96 5.14 9.39
C ASP A 82 -13.82 6.30 8.39
N ALA A 83 -12.68 6.98 8.36
CA ALA A 83 -12.42 8.11 7.46
C ALA A 83 -12.30 7.70 5.98
N LEU A 84 -11.59 6.60 5.70
CA LEU A 84 -11.35 6.08 4.36
C LEU A 84 -12.48 5.16 3.88
N GLY A 85 -13.29 4.63 4.80
CA GLY A 85 -14.29 3.60 4.49
C GLY A 85 -13.66 2.33 3.93
N ARG A 86 -12.43 2.01 4.34
CA ARG A 86 -11.64 0.86 3.89
C ARG A 86 -10.96 0.19 5.06
N THR A 87 -10.73 -1.11 4.94
CA THR A 87 -10.02 -1.87 5.97
C THR A 87 -8.57 -1.41 6.04
N VAL A 88 -8.10 -1.14 7.25
CA VAL A 88 -6.73 -0.72 7.54
C VAL A 88 -6.08 -1.78 8.41
N ARG A 89 -4.94 -2.27 7.94
CA ARG A 89 -4.06 -3.18 8.65
C ARG A 89 -2.76 -2.47 8.96
N VAL A 90 -2.24 -2.77 10.15
CA VAL A 90 -1.00 -2.21 10.65
C VAL A 90 -0.06 -3.36 10.88
N GLU A 91 1.07 -3.37 10.17
CA GLU A 91 2.03 -4.45 10.15
C GLU A 91 3.40 -3.89 10.55
N GLU A 92 3.99 -4.44 11.60
CA GLU A 92 5.29 -4.01 12.13
C GLU A 92 6.47 -4.39 11.23
N GLU A 93 6.28 -5.36 10.35
CA GLU A 93 7.29 -5.84 9.41
C GLU A 93 7.41 -4.93 8.17
N LEU A 94 6.39 -4.11 7.91
CA LEU A 94 6.36 -3.22 6.76
C LEU A 94 7.30 -2.03 6.98
N PRO A 95 8.05 -1.56 5.96
CA PRO A 95 8.94 -0.41 6.13
C PRO A 95 8.16 0.86 6.45
N ASP A 96 8.65 1.69 7.38
CA ASP A 96 8.00 2.93 7.83
C ASP A 96 7.68 3.93 6.70
N ASP A 97 8.43 3.86 5.60
CA ASP A 97 8.26 4.69 4.40
C ASP A 97 7.36 4.03 3.33
N THR A 98 6.68 2.93 3.64
CA THR A 98 5.87 2.17 2.68
C THR A 98 4.43 2.10 3.13
N VAL A 99 3.51 2.21 2.19
CA VAL A 99 2.08 1.95 2.32
C VAL A 99 1.71 1.02 1.20
N LEU A 100 1.04 -0.08 1.50
CA LEU A 100 0.49 -0.95 0.48
C LEU A 100 -1.02 -0.83 0.45
N LEU A 101 -1.57 -0.78 -0.75
CA LEU A 101 -3.00 -0.76 -1.02
C LEU A 101 -3.29 -1.86 -2.03
N LEU A 102 -3.79 -2.99 -1.54
CA LEU A 102 -4.01 -4.17 -2.37
C LEU A 102 -5.26 -4.92 -1.95
N THR A 103 -5.81 -5.70 -2.88
CA THR A 103 -6.84 -6.67 -2.53
C THR A 103 -6.19 -7.91 -1.92
N PRO A 104 -6.85 -8.60 -0.97
CA PRO A 104 -6.36 -9.85 -0.40
C PRO A 104 -6.27 -10.99 -1.43
N ASP A 105 -6.93 -10.85 -2.58
CA ASP A 105 -6.88 -11.80 -3.68
C ASP A 105 -5.70 -11.52 -4.63
N ALA A 106 -5.12 -10.31 -4.58
CA ALA A 106 -3.98 -9.93 -5.41
C ALA A 106 -2.66 -10.58 -4.99
N VAL A 107 -2.61 -11.17 -3.80
CA VAL A 107 -1.42 -11.81 -3.23
C VAL A 107 -1.75 -13.19 -2.69
N ASP A 108 -0.92 -14.18 -3.03
CA ASP A 108 -0.98 -15.53 -2.46
C ASP A 108 0.34 -15.82 -1.74
N GLY A 109 0.35 -15.58 -0.43
CA GLY A 109 1.56 -15.64 0.39
C GLY A 109 2.58 -14.60 -0.04
N MET A 110 3.54 -15.01 -0.89
CA MET A 110 4.60 -14.15 -1.45
C MET A 110 4.45 -13.90 -2.96
N GLU A 111 3.47 -14.53 -3.62
CA GLU A 111 3.26 -14.38 -5.06
C GLU A 111 2.27 -13.24 -5.35
N LEU A 112 2.65 -12.35 -6.26
CA LEU A 112 1.79 -11.29 -6.77
C LEU A 112 0.90 -11.90 -7.86
N VAL A 113 -0.31 -12.31 -7.49
CA VAL A 113 -1.28 -12.94 -8.39
C VAL A 113 -1.90 -11.90 -9.33
N GLU A 114 -2.25 -10.72 -8.80
CA GLU A 114 -2.80 -9.61 -9.57
C GLU A 114 -2.01 -8.32 -9.30
N PRO A 115 -0.83 -8.13 -9.91
CA PRO A 115 0.00 -6.95 -9.66
C PRO A 115 -0.71 -5.64 -10.05
N ARG A 116 -1.65 -5.65 -11.01
CA ARG A 116 -2.50 -4.48 -11.34
C ARG A 116 -3.43 -4.08 -10.21
N SER A 117 -3.78 -5.03 -9.34
CA SER A 117 -4.62 -4.82 -8.15
C SER A 117 -3.78 -4.43 -6.92
N ILE A 118 -2.53 -3.98 -7.12
CA ILE A 118 -1.60 -3.58 -6.06
C ILE A 118 -1.07 -2.18 -6.35
N THR A 119 -1.38 -1.26 -5.43
CA THR A 119 -0.79 0.09 -5.36
C THR A 119 0.15 0.17 -4.16
N CYS A 120 1.30 0.80 -4.35
CA CYS A 120 2.29 1.04 -3.31
C CYS A 120 2.55 2.53 -3.20
N GLY A 121 2.24 3.10 -2.04
CA GLY A 121 2.58 4.46 -1.65
C GLY A 121 3.93 4.46 -0.93
N LEU A 122 4.92 5.14 -1.47
CA LEU A 122 6.20 5.39 -0.81
C LEU A 122 6.16 6.77 -0.18
N VAL A 123 6.21 6.83 1.15
CA VAL A 123 6.26 8.09 1.89
C VAL A 123 7.69 8.58 1.85
N GLY A 124 7.94 9.50 0.93
CA GLY A 124 9.21 10.18 0.87
C GLY A 124 9.25 11.18 2.01
N ARG A 125 9.96 10.87 3.10
CA ARG A 125 10.45 11.93 3.99
C ARG A 125 11.20 12.89 3.07
N ALA A 126 10.65 14.08 2.82
CA ALA A 126 11.31 15.09 2.01
C ALA A 126 12.78 15.07 2.40
N ALA A 127 13.63 14.69 1.45
CA ALA A 127 15.06 14.68 1.67
C ALA A 127 15.40 16.07 2.20
N ASP A 128 15.90 16.12 3.43
CA ASP A 128 16.57 17.27 3.99
C ASP A 128 17.59 17.76 2.93
N ALA A 129 17.26 18.85 2.26
CA ALA A 129 18.09 19.54 1.27
C ALA A 129 17.72 21.02 1.20
#